data_AF-A0A661S1V1-F1
#
_entry.id   AF-A0A661S1V1-F1
#
_cell.length_a   1.000
_cell.length_b   1.000
_cell.length_c   1.000
_cell.angle_alpha   90.00
_cell.angle_beta   90.00
_cell.angle_gamma   90.00
#
_symmetry.space_group_name_H-M   'P 1'
#
loop_
_entity.id
_entity.type
_entity.pdbx_description
1 polymer ?
#
loop_
_entity_poly.entity_id
_entity_poly.type
_entity_poly.pdbx_seq_one_letter_code
_entity_poly.pdbx_strand_id
1 'polypeptide(L)'
;FSILPTYASLLLPGSQYFIVIRVLRVLRVFRVFKLVQYMGEASTLTRALKASRRKIIIFLMTIMTLVIIFGSLMYVIEGVKNGFTSIPRSIYWAIVTMTTVGYGDISPKTNMGQVLASIIMILGYAIIAVPTGIVTSELSRAGQKEVTTQACPECMAHGHDVDAVFCKFCSARLNSDMS
;
A
#
# COMPACT_ATOMS: atom_id res chain seq x y z
N PHE A 1 -16.30 37.47 -11.59
CA PHE A 1 -17.65 37.05 -12.02
C PHE A 1 -18.74 37.57 -11.05
N SER A 2 -18.76 38.88 -10.74
CA SER A 2 -19.62 39.42 -9.67
C SER A 2 -20.65 40.47 -10.12
N ILE A 3 -20.85 40.67 -11.42
CA ILE A 3 -21.74 41.72 -11.96
C ILE A 3 -22.96 41.18 -12.72
N LEU A 4 -22.95 39.90 -13.10
CA LEU A 4 -24.11 39.25 -13.73
C LEU A 4 -25.36 39.10 -12.82
N PRO A 5 -25.27 38.92 -11.48
CA PRO A 5 -26.46 38.62 -10.68
C PRO A 5 -27.38 39.83 -10.46
N THR A 6 -26.80 41.03 -10.46
CA THR A 6 -27.50 42.27 -10.07
C THR A 6 -28.40 42.82 -11.18
N TYR A 7 -28.11 42.52 -12.46
CA TYR A 7 -28.97 42.93 -13.57
C TYR A 7 -30.12 41.94 -13.85
N ALA A 8 -29.96 40.67 -13.47
CA ALA A 8 -31.00 39.65 -13.61
C ALA A 8 -32.11 39.77 -12.55
N SER A 9 -31.94 40.63 -11.53
CA SER A 9 -32.90 40.79 -10.44
C SER A 9 -34.09 41.69 -10.75
N LEU A 10 -34.07 42.39 -11.89
CA LEU A 10 -35.07 43.40 -12.23
C LEU A 10 -36.31 42.85 -12.96
N LEU A 11 -36.30 41.59 -13.43
CA LEU A 11 -37.31 41.12 -14.39
C LEU A 11 -38.29 40.05 -13.89
N LEU A 12 -38.06 39.32 -12.78
CA LEU A 12 -38.99 38.28 -12.32
C LEU A 12 -38.99 38.08 -10.78
N PRO A 13 -40.01 38.57 -10.03
CA PRO A 13 -40.14 38.31 -8.60
C PRO A 13 -40.61 36.87 -8.36
N GLY A 14 -39.83 36.07 -7.63
CA GLY A 14 -40.23 34.73 -7.13
C GLY A 14 -39.47 33.52 -7.69
N SER A 15 -38.78 33.64 -8.81
CA SER A 15 -37.95 32.54 -9.40
C SER A 15 -36.57 32.39 -8.74
N GLN A 16 -36.09 33.46 -8.11
CA GLN A 16 -34.71 33.58 -7.64
C GLN A 16 -34.38 32.66 -6.45
N TYR A 17 -35.35 32.38 -5.57
CA TYR A 17 -35.13 31.46 -4.44
C TYR A 17 -34.81 30.03 -4.91
N PHE A 18 -35.47 29.54 -5.97
CA PHE A 18 -35.20 28.22 -6.54
C PHE A 18 -33.83 28.14 -7.22
N ILE A 19 -33.40 29.20 -7.91
CA ILE A 19 -32.08 29.27 -8.55
C ILE A 19 -30.97 29.32 -7.50
N VAL A 20 -31.12 30.12 -6.44
CA VAL A 20 -30.15 30.18 -5.35
C VAL A 20 -30.04 28.83 -4.64
N ILE A 21 -31.16 28.15 -4.33
CA ILE A 21 -31.13 26.79 -3.75
C ILE A 21 -30.45 25.78 -4.69
N ARG A 22 -30.65 25.90 -6.01
CA ARG A 22 -30.02 25.03 -7.02
C ARG A 22 -28.51 25.27 -7.11
N VAL A 23 -28.06 26.53 -7.06
CA VAL A 23 -26.64 26.91 -7.00
C VAL A 23 -25.99 26.45 -5.70
N LEU A 24 -26.67 26.57 -4.56
CA LEU A 24 -26.22 26.03 -3.27
C LEU A 24 -26.10 24.49 -3.30
N ARG A 25 -26.92 23.77 -4.07
CA ARG A 25 -26.74 22.32 -4.29
C ARG A 25 -25.49 22.01 -5.12
N VAL A 26 -25.12 22.85 -6.08
CA VAL A 26 -23.87 22.69 -6.86
C VAL A 26 -22.64 22.86 -5.97
N LEU A 27 -22.72 23.63 -4.87
CA LEU A 27 -21.63 23.71 -3.89
C LEU A 27 -21.27 22.35 -3.25
N ARG A 28 -22.11 21.32 -3.38
CA ARG A 28 -21.73 19.95 -2.98
C ARG A 28 -20.55 19.41 -3.80
N VAL A 29 -20.27 19.94 -4.99
CA VAL A 29 -19.03 19.66 -5.76
C VAL A 29 -17.77 20.06 -4.99
N PHE A 30 -17.84 21.03 -4.07
CA PHE A 30 -16.71 21.32 -3.17
C PHE A 30 -16.39 20.16 -2.21
N ARG A 31 -17.29 19.17 -2.02
CA ARG A 31 -16.91 17.90 -1.36
C ARG A 31 -15.88 17.12 -2.16
N VAL A 32 -15.81 17.29 -3.49
CA VAL A 32 -14.76 16.69 -4.33
C VAL A 32 -13.40 17.33 -4.06
N PHE A 33 -13.35 18.62 -3.67
CA PHE A 33 -12.10 19.23 -3.21
C PHE A 33 -11.58 18.63 -1.90
N LYS A 34 -12.44 18.07 -1.03
CA LYS A 34 -11.96 17.23 0.09
C LYS A 34 -11.26 15.96 -0.40
N LEU A 35 -11.65 15.40 -1.55
CA LEU A 35 -10.96 14.26 -2.17
C LEU A 35 -9.52 14.61 -2.55
N VAL A 36 -9.25 15.87 -2.91
CA VAL A 36 -7.89 16.37 -3.21
C VAL A 36 -7.00 16.40 -1.95
N GLN A 37 -7.57 16.65 -0.77
CA GLN A 37 -6.83 16.49 0.50
C GLN A 37 -6.53 15.02 0.80
N TYR A 38 -7.43 14.09 0.44
CA TYR A 38 -7.15 12.64 0.46
C TYR A 38 -6.06 12.22 -0.55
N MET A 39 -5.87 12.95 -1.64
CA MET A 39 -4.80 12.64 -2.61
C MET A 39 -3.40 12.83 -2.00
N GLY A 40 -3.24 13.69 -0.99
CA GLY A 40 -1.99 13.82 -0.23
C GLY A 40 -1.62 12.53 0.50
N GLU A 41 -2.59 11.89 1.15
CA GLU A 41 -2.41 10.59 1.82
C GLU A 41 -2.24 9.45 0.81
N ALA A 42 -2.97 9.48 -0.30
CA ALA A 42 -2.82 8.51 -1.40
C ALA A 42 -1.43 8.60 -2.05
N SER A 43 -0.82 9.79 -2.12
CA SER A 43 0.55 9.97 -2.61
C SER A 43 1.59 9.30 -1.69
N THR A 44 1.33 9.27 -0.38
CA THR A 44 2.19 8.59 0.60
C THR A 44 2.09 7.08 0.45
N LEU A 45 0.87 6.55 0.26
CA LEU A 45 0.64 5.13 0.03
C LEU A 45 1.25 4.66 -1.30
N THR A 46 1.07 5.41 -2.39
CA THR A 46 1.70 5.08 -3.69
C THR A 46 3.23 5.15 -3.64
N ARG A 47 3.80 6.11 -2.89
CA ARG A 47 5.26 6.17 -2.64
C ARG A 47 5.75 4.95 -1.86
N ALA A 48 5.05 4.55 -0.80
CA ALA A 48 5.37 3.35 -0.02
C ALA A 48 5.28 2.06 -0.84
N LEU A 49 4.26 1.92 -1.71
CA LEU A 49 4.13 0.78 -2.62
C LEU A 49 5.26 0.74 -3.66
N LYS A 50 5.64 1.90 -4.22
CA LYS A 50 6.75 1.98 -5.17
C LYS A 50 8.08 1.64 -4.51
N ALA A 51 8.29 2.07 -3.27
CA ALA A 51 9.47 1.76 -2.47
C ALA A 51 9.55 0.26 -2.10
N SER A 52 8.42 -0.37 -1.77
CA SER A 52 8.34 -1.80 -1.43
C SER A 52 8.40 -2.73 -2.65
N ARG A 53 8.18 -2.24 -3.87
CA ARG A 53 8.10 -3.04 -5.12
C ARG A 53 9.26 -4.03 -5.27
N ARG A 54 10.51 -3.60 -5.07
CA ARG A 54 11.67 -4.48 -5.24
C ARG A 54 11.67 -5.63 -4.23
N LYS A 55 11.35 -5.33 -2.97
CA LYS A 55 11.26 -6.31 -1.88
C LYS A 55 10.12 -7.32 -2.15
N ILE A 56 8.97 -6.83 -2.60
CA ILE A 56 7.82 -7.67 -2.97
C ILE A 56 8.17 -8.59 -4.14
N ILE A 57 8.85 -8.09 -5.18
CA ILE A 57 9.27 -8.93 -6.32
C ILE A 57 10.18 -10.07 -5.87
N ILE A 58 11.21 -9.78 -5.06
CA ILE A 58 12.11 -10.81 -4.52
C ILE A 58 11.34 -11.85 -3.70
N PHE A 59 10.40 -11.39 -2.87
CA PHE A 59 9.55 -12.26 -2.08
C PHE A 59 8.67 -13.18 -2.95
N LEU A 60 8.00 -12.64 -3.97
CA LEU A 60 7.19 -13.43 -4.91
C LEU A 60 8.03 -14.45 -5.69
N MET A 61 9.26 -14.11 -6.08
CA MET A 61 10.18 -15.05 -6.73
C MET A 61 10.57 -16.20 -5.78
N THR A 62 10.71 -15.91 -4.48
CA THR A 62 10.98 -16.92 -3.44
C THR A 62 9.78 -17.84 -3.24
N ILE A 63 8.55 -17.32 -3.22
CA ILE A 63 7.34 -18.16 -3.19
C ILE A 63 7.26 -19.04 -4.43
N MET A 64 7.49 -18.47 -5.62
CA MET A 64 7.41 -19.22 -6.87
C MET A 64 8.36 -20.43 -6.86
N THR A 65 9.60 -20.24 -6.40
CA THR A 65 10.57 -21.33 -6.28
C THR A 65 10.14 -22.38 -5.25
N LEU A 66 9.63 -21.98 -4.07
CA LEU A 66 9.10 -22.91 -3.07
C LEU A 66 7.92 -23.74 -3.61
N VAL A 67 6.97 -23.11 -4.28
CA VAL A 67 5.80 -23.78 -4.87
C VAL A 67 6.26 -24.78 -5.95
N ILE A 68 7.24 -24.42 -6.79
CA ILE A 68 7.79 -25.35 -7.78
C ILE A 68 8.40 -26.57 -7.10
N ILE A 69 9.19 -26.38 -6.04
CA ILE A 69 9.82 -27.47 -5.28
C ILE A 69 8.76 -28.36 -4.64
N PHE A 70 7.84 -27.78 -3.86
CA PHE A 70 6.81 -28.53 -3.15
C PHE A 70 5.80 -29.20 -4.10
N GLY A 71 5.38 -28.52 -5.17
CA GLY A 71 4.52 -29.08 -6.20
C GLY A 71 5.18 -30.25 -6.93
N SER A 72 6.47 -30.14 -7.25
CA SER A 72 7.22 -31.25 -7.87
C SER A 72 7.38 -32.43 -6.91
N LEU A 73 7.66 -32.17 -5.62
CA LEU A 73 7.75 -33.22 -4.60
C LEU A 73 6.40 -33.93 -4.43
N MET A 74 5.30 -33.17 -4.46
CA MET A 74 3.96 -33.72 -4.37
C MET A 74 3.60 -34.62 -5.57
N TYR A 75 4.00 -34.21 -6.77
CA TYR A 75 3.84 -35.03 -7.97
C TYR A 75 4.53 -36.39 -7.82
N VAL A 76 5.74 -36.42 -7.24
CA VAL A 76 6.50 -37.66 -7.03
C VAL A 76 5.88 -38.54 -5.96
N ILE A 77 5.37 -37.97 -4.86
CA ILE A 77 4.80 -38.72 -3.73
C ILE A 77 3.42 -39.30 -4.06
N GLU A 78 2.53 -38.50 -4.66
CA GLU A 78 1.14 -38.88 -4.91
C GLU A 78 0.95 -39.51 -6.30
N GLY A 79 1.66 -38.99 -7.30
CA GLY A 79 1.56 -39.43 -8.69
C GLY A 79 0.17 -39.26 -9.32
N VAL A 80 0.05 -39.80 -10.54
CA VAL A 80 -1.14 -39.66 -11.39
C VAL A 80 -2.38 -40.31 -10.76
N LYS A 81 -2.20 -41.36 -9.94
CA LYS A 81 -3.30 -42.12 -9.31
C LYS A 81 -4.17 -41.27 -8.38
N ASN A 82 -3.61 -40.23 -7.77
CA ASN A 82 -4.28 -39.40 -6.78
C ASN A 82 -4.63 -37.99 -7.30
N GLY A 83 -4.66 -37.80 -8.63
CA GLY A 83 -5.05 -36.54 -9.26
C GLY A 83 -3.90 -35.56 -9.56
N PHE A 84 -2.67 -35.91 -9.16
CA PHE A 84 -1.45 -35.17 -9.50
C PHE A 84 -0.94 -35.62 -10.87
N THR A 85 -1.69 -35.29 -11.93
CA THR A 85 -1.46 -35.82 -13.30
C THR A 85 -0.22 -35.27 -13.99
N SER A 86 0.24 -34.07 -13.60
CA SER A 86 1.42 -33.42 -14.18
C SER A 86 2.08 -32.47 -13.18
N ILE A 87 3.35 -32.12 -13.42
CA ILE A 87 4.09 -31.16 -12.59
C ILE A 87 3.35 -29.80 -12.52
N PRO A 88 2.89 -29.19 -13.64
CA PRO A 88 2.15 -27.93 -13.57
C PRO A 88 0.86 -28.00 -12.76
N ARG A 89 0.13 -29.12 -12.81
CA ARG A 89 -1.08 -29.33 -12.01
C ARG A 89 -0.77 -29.44 -10.51
N SER A 90 0.36 -30.04 -10.18
CA SER A 90 0.85 -30.17 -8.80
C SER A 90 1.35 -28.84 -8.25
N ILE A 91 1.99 -28.02 -9.09
CA ILE A 91 2.35 -26.63 -8.80
C ILE A 91 1.08 -25.82 -8.53
N TYR A 92 0.06 -25.93 -9.37
CA TYR A 92 -1.23 -25.27 -9.16
C TYR A 92 -1.83 -25.61 -7.77
N TRP A 93 -1.84 -26.89 -7.40
CA TRP A 93 -2.28 -27.31 -6.06
C TRP A 93 -1.44 -26.68 -4.95
N ALA A 94 -0.12 -26.63 -5.11
CA ALA A 94 0.78 -26.01 -4.15
C ALA A 94 0.53 -24.50 -4.02
N ILE A 95 0.22 -23.78 -5.11
CA ILE A 95 -0.16 -22.36 -5.09
C ILE A 95 -1.43 -22.20 -4.25
N VAL A 96 -2.50 -22.91 -4.61
CA VAL A 96 -3.83 -22.80 -3.97
C VAL A 96 -3.77 -23.14 -2.48
N THR A 97 -2.94 -24.11 -2.10
CA THR A 97 -2.77 -24.52 -0.71
C THR A 97 -1.93 -23.51 0.06
N MET A 98 -0.80 -23.07 -0.49
CA MET A 98 0.10 -22.11 0.14
C MET A 98 -0.52 -20.71 0.28
N THR A 99 -1.37 -20.31 -0.66
CA THR A 99 -2.15 -19.07 -0.58
C THR A 99 -3.41 -19.19 0.28
N THR A 100 -3.63 -20.34 0.92
CA THR A 100 -4.78 -20.63 1.81
C THR A 100 -6.15 -20.58 1.12
N VAL A 101 -6.19 -20.60 -0.22
CA VAL A 101 -7.46 -20.60 -0.98
C VAL A 101 -8.18 -21.94 -0.87
N GLY A 102 -7.45 -23.05 -1.02
CA GLY A 102 -7.95 -24.38 -0.71
C GLY A 102 -9.23 -24.81 -1.46
N TYR A 103 -9.25 -24.74 -2.80
CA TYR A 103 -10.43 -25.12 -3.60
C TYR A 103 -10.92 -26.57 -3.37
N GLY A 104 -10.03 -27.47 -2.96
CA GLY A 104 -10.38 -28.87 -2.65
C GLY A 104 -10.58 -29.77 -3.87
N ASP A 105 -10.29 -29.28 -5.07
CA ASP A 105 -10.37 -30.02 -6.34
C ASP A 105 -9.31 -31.13 -6.44
N ILE A 106 -8.17 -30.95 -5.79
CA ILE A 106 -7.07 -31.92 -5.70
C ILE A 106 -6.60 -31.96 -4.24
N SER A 107 -6.36 -33.14 -3.70
CA SER A 107 -5.88 -33.30 -2.32
C SER A 107 -4.97 -34.53 -2.16
N PRO A 108 -3.95 -34.45 -1.29
CA PRO A 108 -3.13 -35.60 -0.91
C PRO A 108 -3.99 -36.76 -0.41
N LYS A 109 -3.70 -37.97 -0.86
CA LYS A 109 -4.34 -39.19 -0.34
C LYS A 109 -3.37 -40.04 0.48
N THR A 110 -2.06 -39.90 0.26
CA THR A 110 -1.04 -40.66 0.99
C THR A 110 -0.69 -40.01 2.32
N ASN A 111 -0.31 -40.82 3.32
CA ASN A 111 0.13 -40.31 4.63
C ASN A 111 1.34 -39.37 4.48
N MET A 112 2.31 -39.72 3.61
CA MET A 112 3.47 -38.87 3.35
C MET A 112 3.08 -37.53 2.69
N GLY A 113 2.16 -37.56 1.71
CA GLY A 113 1.64 -36.35 1.08
C GLY A 113 0.87 -35.46 2.05
N GLN A 114 0.11 -36.04 2.99
CA GLN A 114 -0.60 -35.28 4.02
C GLN A 114 0.34 -34.60 5.02
N VAL A 115 1.44 -35.26 5.42
CA VAL A 115 2.48 -34.64 6.26
C VAL A 115 3.10 -33.45 5.51
N LEU A 116 3.46 -33.63 4.24
CA LEU A 116 4.03 -32.55 3.43
C LEU A 116 3.04 -31.39 3.26
N ALA A 117 1.77 -31.69 2.99
CA ALA A 117 0.72 -30.68 2.87
C ALA A 117 0.54 -29.89 4.17
N SER A 118 0.63 -30.55 5.33
CA SER A 118 0.54 -29.90 6.63
C SER A 118 1.66 -28.87 6.85
N ILE A 119 2.89 -29.21 6.44
CA ILE A 119 4.02 -28.28 6.47
C ILE A 119 3.76 -27.08 5.54
N ILE A 120 3.28 -27.33 4.31
CA ILE A 120 2.97 -26.27 3.34
C ILE A 120 1.89 -25.32 3.87
N MET A 121 0.86 -25.84 4.55
CA MET A 121 -0.20 -25.02 5.14
C MET A 121 0.33 -24.09 6.24
N ILE A 122 1.24 -24.57 7.10
CA ILE A 122 1.87 -23.73 8.13
C ILE A 122 2.76 -22.65 7.49
N LEU A 123 3.53 -23.00 6.46
CA LEU A 123 4.35 -22.05 5.71
C LEU A 123 3.50 -20.96 5.04
N GLY A 124 2.30 -21.31 4.55
CA GLY A 124 1.35 -20.36 3.95
C GLY A 124 0.98 -19.21 4.89
N TYR A 125 0.74 -19.49 6.17
CA TYR A 125 0.46 -18.45 7.17
C TYR A 125 1.64 -17.49 7.38
N ALA A 126 2.87 -18.02 7.43
CA ALA A 126 4.07 -17.20 7.57
C ALA A 126 4.26 -16.28 6.34
N ILE A 127 3.93 -16.77 5.15
CA ILE A 127 4.04 -16.04 3.89
C ILE A 127 3.10 -14.83 3.85
N ILE A 128 1.90 -14.90 4.42
CA ILE A 128 0.96 -13.75 4.42
C ILE A 128 1.48 -12.57 5.27
N ALA A 129 2.26 -12.85 6.32
CA ALA A 129 2.78 -11.83 7.22
C ALA A 129 3.89 -10.97 6.57
N VAL A 130 4.72 -11.54 5.71
CA VAL A 130 5.89 -10.86 5.11
C VAL A 130 5.54 -9.66 4.22
N PRO A 131 4.66 -9.75 3.21
CA PRO A 131 4.34 -8.60 2.35
C PRO A 131 3.62 -7.51 3.14
N THR A 132 2.79 -7.89 4.10
CA THR A 132 2.14 -6.97 5.05
C THR A 132 3.20 -6.20 5.83
N GLY A 133 4.17 -6.90 6.44
CA GLY A 133 5.27 -6.26 7.18
C GLY A 133 6.14 -5.36 6.30
N ILE A 134 6.45 -5.77 5.08
CA ILE A 134 7.20 -4.95 4.11
C ILE A 134 6.45 -3.65 3.83
N VAL A 135 5.16 -3.74 3.45
CA VAL A 135 4.35 -2.56 3.12
C VAL A 135 4.18 -1.66 4.34
N THR A 136 3.89 -2.22 5.51
CA THR A 136 3.78 -1.45 6.75
C THR A 136 5.09 -0.72 7.08
N SER A 137 6.24 -1.37 6.94
CA SER A 137 7.54 -0.74 7.20
C SER A 137 7.83 0.43 6.24
N GLU A 138 7.50 0.28 4.95
CA GLU A 138 7.68 1.36 3.97
C GLU A 138 6.66 2.47 4.15
N LEU A 139 5.44 2.15 4.60
CA LEU A 139 4.41 3.14 4.92
C LEU A 139 4.82 3.97 6.14
N SER A 140 5.33 3.34 7.20
CA SER A 140 5.88 4.03 8.37
C SER A 140 7.05 4.93 7.99
N ARG A 141 7.96 4.47 7.12
CA ARG A 141 9.07 5.30 6.62
C ARG A 141 8.59 6.44 5.73
N ALA A 142 7.58 6.22 4.90
CA ALA A 142 7.02 7.26 4.04
C ALA A 142 6.32 8.36 4.85
N GLY A 143 5.80 8.07 6.05
CA GLY A 143 5.21 9.05 6.95
C GLY A 143 6.19 9.74 7.90
N GLN A 144 7.39 9.18 8.12
CA GLN A 144 8.41 9.82 8.95
C GLN A 144 9.09 10.95 8.17
N LYS A 145 9.02 12.18 8.70
CA LYS A 145 9.89 13.27 8.28
C LYS A 145 11.34 12.90 8.61
N GLU A 146 12.27 13.10 7.68
CA GLU A 146 13.69 12.94 7.95
C GLU A 146 14.08 13.91 9.07
N VAL A 147 14.50 13.36 10.22
CA VAL A 147 14.93 14.16 11.37
C VAL A 147 16.40 14.47 11.17
N THR A 148 16.73 15.74 10.94
CA THR A 148 18.14 16.17 10.89
C THR A 148 18.75 16.09 12.29
N THR A 149 19.97 15.56 12.35
CA THR A 149 20.79 15.50 13.58
C THR A 149 21.51 16.82 13.87
N GLN A 150 21.32 17.84 13.03
CA GLN A 150 21.94 19.14 13.17
C GLN A 150 21.46 19.84 14.45
N ALA A 151 22.40 20.16 15.32
CA ALA A 151 22.18 21.06 16.44
C ALA A 151 22.40 22.50 15.99
N CYS A 152 21.60 23.44 16.50
CA CYS A 152 21.88 24.84 16.27
C CYS A 152 23.19 25.24 16.99
N PRO A 153 24.15 25.91 16.33
CA PRO A 153 25.41 26.29 16.95
C PRO A 153 25.23 27.31 18.09
N GLU A 154 24.18 28.14 18.04
CA GLU A 154 23.94 29.20 19.03
C GLU A 154 23.15 28.72 20.25
N CYS A 155 22.06 27.97 20.05
CA CYS A 155 21.16 27.57 21.14
C CYS A 155 21.15 26.08 21.45
N MET A 156 21.95 25.27 20.74
CA MET A 156 22.02 23.81 20.85
C MET A 156 20.68 23.08 20.69
N ALA A 157 19.67 23.74 20.13
CA ALA A 157 18.39 23.11 19.88
C ALA A 157 18.45 22.14 18.69
N HIS A 158 17.74 21.02 18.80
CA HIS A 158 17.67 19.95 17.81
C HIS A 158 16.30 19.88 17.10
N GLY A 159 16.20 19.00 16.10
CA GLY A 159 14.94 18.67 15.43
C GLY A 159 14.48 19.75 14.45
N HIS A 160 15.41 20.34 13.71
CA HIS A 160 15.09 21.20 12.58
C HIS A 160 14.54 20.36 11.41
N ASP A 161 13.91 20.98 10.42
CA ASP A 161 13.58 20.27 9.17
C ASP A 161 14.88 20.11 8.34
N VAL A 162 14.97 19.07 7.49
CA VAL A 162 16.20 18.74 6.73
C VAL A 162 16.67 19.85 5.78
N ASP A 163 15.75 20.71 5.33
CA ASP A 163 15.99 21.87 4.47
C ASP A 163 16.05 23.19 5.24
N ALA A 164 16.06 23.17 6.57
CA ALA A 164 16.11 24.36 7.40
C ALA A 164 17.46 25.08 7.30
N VAL A 165 17.47 26.29 6.74
CA VAL A 165 18.65 27.17 6.72
C VAL A 165 18.83 27.92 8.04
N PHE A 166 17.74 28.16 8.76
CA PHE A 166 17.69 28.91 10.02
C PHE A 166 17.08 28.08 11.15
N CYS A 167 17.58 28.29 12.36
CA CYS A 167 17.07 27.66 13.56
C CYS A 167 15.66 28.16 13.88
N LYS A 168 14.72 27.22 14.09
CA LYS A 168 13.32 27.54 14.42
C LYS A 168 13.11 28.23 15.78
N PHE A 169 14.12 28.21 16.65
CA PHE A 169 14.03 28.74 18.02
C PHE A 169 14.74 30.09 18.21
N CYS A 170 15.94 30.26 17.63
CA CYS A 170 16.75 31.46 17.80
C CYS A 170 17.05 32.19 16.49
N SER A 171 16.56 31.68 15.35
CA SER A 171 16.77 32.26 14.01
C SER A 171 18.22 32.35 13.54
N ALA A 172 19.17 31.72 14.25
CA ALA A 172 20.56 31.61 13.83
C ALA A 172 20.71 30.69 12.61
N ARG A 173 21.71 30.92 11.75
CA ARG A 173 22.01 30.05 10.61
C ARG A 173 22.47 28.67 11.09
N LEU A 174 21.98 27.62 10.42
CA LEU A 174 22.34 26.23 10.71
C LEU A 174 23.52 25.74 9.85
N ASN A 175 23.60 26.10 8.56
CA ASN A 175 24.71 25.77 7.67
C ASN A 175 25.70 26.94 7.57
N SER A 176 26.83 26.85 8.27
CA SER A 176 27.95 27.80 8.18
C SER A 176 29.03 27.42 7.14
N ASP A 177 29.05 26.17 6.65
CA ASP A 177 30.25 25.60 6.00
C ASP A 177 30.18 25.49 4.47
N MET A 178 29.39 26.34 3.81
CA MET A 178 29.43 26.48 2.34
C MET A 178 29.58 27.96 1.97
N SER A 179 30.79 28.47 2.18
CA SER A 179 31.28 29.75 1.66
C SER A 179 32.45 29.50 0.72
#